data_AF-A0A9E0MQ81-F1
#
_entry.id   AF-A0A9E0MQ81-F1
#
_cell.length_a   1.000
_cell.length_b   1.000
_cell.length_c   1.000
_cell.angle_alpha   90.00
_cell.angle_beta   90.00
_cell.angle_gamma   90.00
#
_symmetry.space_group_name_H-M   'P 1'
#
loop_
_entity.id
_entity.type
_entity.pdbx_description
1 polymer ?
#
loop_
_entity_poly.entity_id
_entity_poly.type
_entity_poly.pdbx_seq_one_letter_code
_entity_poly.pdbx_strand_id
1 'polypeptide(L)'
;MKHPKVFIRALLYSTASRGTLIEGMFVRLRRGDSVQTFPVWVYGSGRGQLARGAGVLAPQMGVAADHHFLLPSDGTSYTFLAGIYHLDLFAVVANKREPALLTSIELAVTADQAKILREDPSRGLYFDWGPDTRRYIGDVKDARPSVERTEDPLLAMMGAIAALPPAPPHGPGRELAGAEATDPRK
;
A
#
# COMPACT_ATOMS: atom_id res chain seq x y z
N MET A 1 6.01 3.79 -12.95
CA MET A 1 5.89 2.33 -13.19
C MET A 1 5.02 1.72 -12.10
N LYS A 2 4.16 0.75 -12.42
CA LYS A 2 3.38 0.03 -11.40
C LYS A 2 4.30 -0.99 -10.74
N HIS A 3 4.47 -0.88 -9.42
CA HIS A 3 5.27 -1.85 -8.66
C HIS A 3 4.43 -3.09 -8.34
N PRO A 4 5.03 -4.30 -8.38
CA PRO A 4 4.39 -5.52 -7.91
C PRO A 4 3.88 -5.36 -6.47
N LYS A 5 2.68 -5.86 -6.20
CA LYS A 5 2.10 -5.88 -4.86
C LYS A 5 1.44 -7.22 -4.59
N VAL A 6 1.32 -7.55 -3.31
CA VAL A 6 0.45 -8.62 -2.83
C VAL A 6 -0.80 -7.99 -2.24
N PHE A 7 -1.96 -8.55 -2.56
CA PHE A 7 -3.26 -8.12 -2.05
C PHE A 7 -3.94 -9.28 -1.34
N ILE A 8 -4.47 -9.02 -0.15
CA ILE A 8 -5.19 -10.01 0.64
C ILE A 8 -6.44 -9.34 1.22
N ARG A 9 -7.61 -9.91 0.94
CA ARG A 9 -8.82 -9.62 1.71
C ARG A 9 -8.89 -10.62 2.85
N ALA A 10 -8.91 -10.13 4.08
CA ALA A 10 -8.92 -10.97 5.27
C ALA A 10 -9.93 -10.47 6.31
N LEU A 11 -10.50 -11.41 7.05
CA LEU A 11 -11.17 -11.16 8.32
C LEU A 11 -10.15 -11.37 9.44
N LEU A 12 -9.69 -10.29 10.07
CA LEU A 12 -8.84 -10.38 11.24
C LEU A 12 -9.72 -10.38 12.49
N TYR A 13 -9.59 -11.40 13.32
CA TYR A 13 -10.29 -11.48 14.60
C TYR A 13 -9.33 -11.95 15.69
N SER A 14 -9.71 -11.73 16.94
CA SER A 14 -8.93 -12.17 18.10
C SER A 14 -9.82 -12.98 19.03
N THR A 15 -9.25 -13.98 19.71
CA THR A 15 -9.96 -14.69 20.79
C THR A 15 -9.83 -13.96 22.13
N ALA A 16 -8.96 -12.95 22.25
CA ALA A 16 -8.79 -12.15 23.46
C ALA A 16 -10.00 -11.25 23.72
N SER A 17 -10.41 -11.13 24.99
CA SER A 17 -11.59 -10.35 25.40
C SER A 17 -11.51 -8.86 25.03
N ARG A 18 -10.31 -8.30 24.98
CA ARG A 18 -10.07 -6.89 24.58
C ARG A 18 -9.66 -6.73 23.12
N GLY A 19 -9.67 -7.81 22.34
CA GLY A 19 -9.07 -7.85 21.02
C GLY A 19 -7.54 -7.82 21.06
N THR A 20 -6.94 -7.74 19.88
CA THR A 20 -5.48 -7.70 19.70
C THR A 20 -5.10 -6.51 18.84
N LEU A 21 -4.22 -5.65 19.36
CA LEU A 21 -3.67 -4.54 18.59
C LEU A 21 -2.52 -5.03 17.71
N ILE A 22 -2.67 -4.85 16.40
CA ILE A 22 -1.67 -5.13 15.38
C ILE A 22 -1.09 -3.80 14.95
N GLU A 23 0.21 -3.59 15.14
CA GLU A 23 0.90 -2.33 14.82
C GLU A 23 1.46 -2.35 13.39
N GLY A 24 1.70 -3.53 12.86
CA GLY A 24 2.24 -3.74 11.51
C GLY A 24 1.87 -5.10 10.96
N MET A 25 1.94 -5.25 9.64
CA MET A 25 1.85 -6.54 8.97
C MET A 25 2.84 -6.56 7.82
N PHE A 26 3.25 -7.76 7.40
CA PHE A 26 4.02 -7.94 6.18
C PHE A 26 3.78 -9.32 5.60
N VAL A 27 4.09 -9.47 4.32
CA VAL A 27 4.04 -10.77 3.63
C VAL A 27 5.44 -11.19 3.24
N ARG A 28 5.74 -12.49 3.39
CA ARG A 28 6.86 -13.14 2.71
C ARG A 28 6.33 -14.08 1.64
N LEU A 29 6.81 -13.92 0.42
CA LEU A 29 6.61 -14.88 -0.67
C LEU A 29 7.87 -15.74 -0.80
N ARG A 30 7.71 -17.05 -0.69
CA ARG A 30 8.77 -18.03 -0.92
C ARG A 30 8.48 -18.84 -2.17
N ARG A 31 9.50 -19.04 -3.03
CA ARG A 31 9.44 -19.94 -4.20
C ARG A 31 10.78 -20.67 -4.31
N GLY A 32 10.81 -21.97 -4.01
CA GLY A 32 12.07 -22.69 -3.83
C GLY A 32 12.92 -21.99 -2.75
N ASP A 33 14.17 -21.70 -3.07
CA ASP A 33 15.10 -21.00 -2.15
C ASP A 33 14.97 -19.47 -2.17
N SER A 34 14.13 -18.92 -3.06
CA SER A 34 13.91 -17.47 -3.15
C SER A 34 12.90 -17.01 -2.10
N VAL A 35 13.25 -15.98 -1.34
CA VAL A 35 12.35 -15.30 -0.39
C VAL A 35 12.30 -13.81 -0.72
N GLN A 36 11.09 -13.29 -0.94
CA GLN A 36 10.84 -11.86 -1.07
C GLN A 36 9.90 -11.38 0.03
N THR A 37 10.29 -10.32 0.73
CA THR A 37 9.43 -9.66 1.71
C THR A 37 8.74 -8.45 1.08
N PHE A 38 7.46 -8.27 1.36
CA PHE A 38 6.65 -7.09 1.06
C PHE A 38 6.34 -6.37 2.38
N PRO A 39 7.23 -5.49 2.86
CA PRO A 39 7.18 -4.96 4.22
C PRO A 39 6.22 -3.77 4.37
N VAL A 40 5.85 -3.11 3.27
CA VAL A 40 5.01 -1.91 3.34
C VAL A 40 3.55 -2.34 3.36
N TRP A 41 2.93 -2.26 4.53
CA TRP A 41 1.51 -2.57 4.71
C TRP A 41 0.63 -1.33 4.74
N VAL A 42 -0.47 -1.40 3.99
CA VAL A 42 -1.55 -0.43 3.93
C VAL A 42 -2.86 -1.20 3.94
N TYR A 43 -3.89 -0.71 4.62
CA TYR A 43 -5.20 -1.36 4.63
C TYR A 43 -6.37 -0.37 4.58
N GLY A 44 -7.55 -0.84 4.20
CA GLY A 44 -8.77 -0.05 4.20
C GLY A 44 -9.94 -0.78 3.54
N SER A 45 -11.01 -0.05 3.27
CA SER A 45 -12.26 -0.60 2.69
C SER A 45 -12.52 -0.14 1.25
N GLY A 46 -11.65 0.72 0.68
CA GLY A 46 -11.81 1.28 -0.66
C GLY A 46 -10.68 2.25 -1.07
N ARG A 47 -10.71 2.72 -2.32
CA ARG A 47 -9.76 3.76 -2.80
C ARG A 47 -9.97 5.06 -2.01
N GLY A 48 -8.88 5.67 -1.58
CA GLY A 48 -8.90 6.91 -0.78
C GLY A 48 -9.02 6.70 0.73
N GLN A 49 -9.41 5.51 1.19
CA GLN A 49 -9.55 5.18 2.62
C GLN A 49 -8.46 4.24 3.11
N LEU A 50 -7.23 4.44 2.62
CA LEU A 50 -6.11 3.57 2.91
C LEU A 50 -5.26 4.15 4.04
N ALA A 51 -5.28 3.48 5.20
CA ALA A 51 -4.42 3.80 6.32
C ALA A 51 -3.08 3.08 6.16
N ARG A 52 -1.98 3.84 6.15
CA ARG A 52 -0.62 3.30 6.14
C ARG A 52 -0.06 3.30 7.56
N GLY A 53 0.33 2.13 8.06
CA GLY A 53 1.07 2.00 9.33
C GLY A 53 0.34 2.49 10.59
N ALA A 54 -0.97 2.73 10.54
CA ALA A 54 -1.75 3.25 11.67
C ALA A 54 -2.15 2.20 12.72
N GLY A 55 -1.66 0.97 12.56
CA GLY A 55 -2.14 -0.20 13.31
C GLY A 55 -3.61 -0.52 13.03
N VAL A 56 -4.07 -1.70 13.48
CA VAL A 56 -5.47 -2.13 13.45
C VAL A 56 -5.77 -2.91 14.72
N LEU A 57 -6.89 -2.60 15.37
CA LEU A 57 -7.41 -3.44 16.44
C LEU A 57 -8.22 -4.57 15.81
N ALA A 58 -7.83 -5.83 16.06
CA ALA A 58 -8.61 -7.01 15.70
C ALA A 58 -9.53 -7.39 16.87
N PRO A 59 -10.84 -7.05 16.82
CA PRO A 59 -11.78 -7.39 17.89
C PRO A 59 -12.21 -8.87 17.82
N GLN A 60 -12.97 -9.33 18.82
CA GLN A 60 -13.54 -10.68 18.79
C GLN A 60 -14.53 -10.91 17.65
N MET A 61 -15.33 -9.88 17.31
CA MET A 61 -16.27 -9.93 16.18
C MET A 61 -15.57 -9.89 14.82
N GLY A 62 -14.26 -9.65 14.81
CA GLY A 62 -13.45 -9.48 13.62
C GLY A 62 -13.63 -8.14 12.92
N VAL A 63 -12.67 -7.84 12.04
CA VAL A 63 -12.68 -6.71 11.13
C VAL A 63 -12.25 -7.21 9.76
N ALA A 64 -13.07 -6.92 8.74
CA ALA A 64 -12.75 -7.22 7.37
C ALA A 64 -12.11 -6.00 6.72
N ALA A 65 -10.94 -6.19 6.09
CA ALA A 65 -10.27 -5.14 5.35
C ALA A 65 -9.55 -5.69 4.13
N ASP A 66 -9.29 -4.78 3.20
CA ASP A 66 -8.43 -4.98 2.05
C ASP A 66 -7.00 -4.61 2.45
N HIS A 67 -6.10 -5.59 2.47
CA HIS A 67 -4.69 -5.42 2.86
C HIS A 67 -3.80 -5.41 1.61
N HIS A 68 -2.99 -4.36 1.48
CA HIS A 68 -2.02 -4.20 0.43
C HIS A 68 -0.60 -4.27 1.01
N PHE A 69 0.24 -5.11 0.40
CA PHE A 69 1.64 -5.27 0.74
C PHE A 69 2.50 -4.89 -0.45
N LEU A 70 3.33 -3.86 -0.27
CA LEU A 70 4.13 -3.25 -1.32
C LEU A 70 5.62 -3.48 -1.08
N LEU A 71 6.38 -3.43 -2.17
CA LEU A 71 7.82 -3.20 -2.09
C LEU A 71 8.10 -1.74 -1.75
N PRO A 72 9.24 -1.43 -1.10
CA PRO A 72 9.68 -0.04 -0.95
C PRO A 72 9.89 0.63 -2.31
N SER A 73 9.80 1.97 -2.35
CA SER A 73 10.03 2.76 -3.57
C SER A 73 11.51 2.95 -3.91
N ASP A 74 12.40 2.10 -3.40
CA ASP A 74 13.87 2.18 -3.50
C ASP A 74 14.45 1.57 -4.79
N GLY A 75 13.58 1.23 -5.74
CA GLY A 75 13.97 0.56 -6.98
C GLY A 75 13.95 -0.96 -6.90
N THR A 76 13.62 -1.56 -5.74
CA THR A 76 13.39 -3.00 -5.65
C THR A 76 12.28 -3.42 -6.61
N SER A 77 12.55 -4.46 -7.42
CA SER A 77 11.60 -5.04 -8.36
C SER A 77 11.40 -6.52 -8.07
N TYR A 78 10.25 -7.05 -8.46
CA TYR A 78 9.92 -8.46 -8.29
C TYR A 78 9.20 -8.97 -9.53
N THR A 79 9.64 -10.12 -10.04
CA THR A 79 8.98 -10.78 -11.17
C THR A 79 8.39 -12.10 -10.70
N PHE A 80 7.08 -12.27 -10.92
CA PHE A 80 6.43 -13.55 -10.67
C PHE A 80 6.85 -14.55 -11.74
N LEU A 81 7.35 -15.70 -11.31
CA LEU A 81 7.73 -16.81 -12.19
C LEU A 81 6.81 -17.99 -11.94
N ALA A 82 6.83 -18.98 -12.81
CA ALA A 82 6.10 -20.22 -12.59
C ALA A 82 6.64 -20.97 -11.37
N GLY A 83 5.77 -21.67 -10.66
CA GLY A 83 6.12 -22.54 -9.54
C GLY A 83 5.13 -22.46 -8.40
N ILE A 84 5.47 -23.19 -7.33
CA ILE A 84 4.71 -23.18 -6.08
C ILE A 84 5.26 -22.09 -5.17
N TYR A 85 4.35 -21.21 -4.76
CA TYR A 85 4.62 -20.13 -3.82
C TYR A 85 4.06 -20.48 -2.46
N HIS A 86 4.80 -20.17 -1.41
CA HIS A 86 4.25 -20.05 -0.06
C HIS A 86 4.14 -18.57 0.30
N LEU A 87 2.92 -18.13 0.55
CA LEU A 87 2.61 -16.82 1.08
C LEU A 87 2.48 -16.94 2.60
N ASP A 88 3.44 -16.35 3.32
CA ASP A 88 3.42 -16.28 4.76
C ASP A 88 3.00 -14.85 5.18
N LEU A 89 1.86 -14.73 5.86
CA LEU A 89 1.34 -13.46 6.38
C LEU A 89 1.71 -13.31 7.85
N PHE A 90 2.38 -12.22 8.18
CA PHE A 90 2.81 -11.91 9.54
C PHE A 90 2.13 -10.68 10.09
N ALA A 91 1.93 -10.65 11.41
CA ALA A 91 1.52 -9.48 12.18
C ALA A 91 2.55 -9.12 13.25
N VAL A 92 2.86 -7.83 13.34
CA VAL A 92 3.57 -7.23 14.47
C VAL A 92 2.51 -6.87 15.51
N VAL A 93 2.43 -7.67 16.56
CA VAL A 93 1.43 -7.50 17.63
C VAL A 93 2.02 -6.60 18.72
N ALA A 94 1.23 -5.64 19.19
CA ALA A 94 1.64 -4.74 20.27
C ALA A 94 2.12 -5.53 21.49
N ASN A 95 3.23 -5.10 22.10
CA ASN A 95 3.89 -5.75 23.24
C ASN A 95 4.41 -7.18 22.97
N LYS A 96 4.57 -7.59 21.70
CA LYS A 96 5.29 -8.81 21.32
C LYS A 96 6.61 -8.44 20.65
N ARG A 97 7.68 -9.16 20.99
CA ARG A 97 9.02 -8.91 20.44
C ARG A 97 9.16 -9.44 19.01
N GLU A 98 8.50 -10.54 18.70
CA GLU A 98 8.61 -11.20 17.42
C GLU A 98 7.28 -11.13 16.66
N PRO A 99 7.31 -10.96 15.32
CA PRO A 99 6.11 -11.04 14.50
C PRO A 99 5.46 -12.41 14.60
N ALA A 100 4.14 -12.44 14.77
CA ALA A 100 3.35 -13.67 14.74
C ALA A 100 3.02 -14.06 13.29
N LEU A 101 3.29 -15.31 12.93
CA LEU A 101 2.76 -15.89 11.69
C LEU A 101 1.24 -16.10 11.85
N LEU A 102 0.45 -15.43 11.02
CA LEU A 102 -1.01 -15.56 11.02
C LEU A 102 -1.46 -16.73 10.17
N THR A 103 -0.89 -16.87 8.98
CA THR A 103 -1.22 -17.95 8.05
C THR A 103 -0.10 -18.18 7.04
N SER A 104 -0.02 -19.40 6.51
CA SER A 104 0.81 -19.78 5.37
C SER A 104 -0.08 -20.42 4.31
N ILE A 105 -0.03 -19.90 3.09
CA ILE A 105 -0.90 -20.32 1.99
C ILE A 105 -0.03 -20.77 0.82
N GLU A 106 -0.31 -21.97 0.30
CA GLU A 106 0.30 -22.47 -0.93
C GLU A 106 -0.48 -21.95 -2.16
N LEU A 107 0.23 -21.34 -3.11
CA LEU A 107 -0.31 -20.76 -4.33
C LEU A 107 0.46 -21.28 -5.54
N ALA A 108 -0.23 -21.90 -6.50
CA ALA A 108 0.40 -22.38 -7.73
C ALA A 108 0.33 -21.30 -8.81
N VAL A 109 1.48 -20.97 -9.41
CA VAL A 109 1.59 -20.09 -10.58
C VAL A 109 2.06 -20.90 -11.77
N THR A 110 1.24 -20.98 -12.81
CA THR A 110 1.58 -21.70 -14.06
C THR A 110 2.52 -20.88 -14.94
N ALA A 111 3.15 -21.56 -15.92
CA ALA A 111 4.00 -20.89 -16.91
C ALA A 111 3.25 -19.81 -17.70
N ASP A 112 2.00 -20.11 -18.10
CA ASP A 112 1.17 -19.17 -18.86
C ASP A 112 0.77 -17.96 -18.02
N GLN A 113 0.37 -18.18 -16.76
CA GLN A 113 0.08 -17.08 -15.83
C GLN A 113 1.30 -16.18 -15.62
N ALA A 114 2.47 -16.77 -15.35
CA ALA A 114 3.72 -16.01 -15.15
C ALA A 114 4.14 -15.25 -16.42
N LYS A 115 3.89 -15.81 -17.61
CA LYS A 115 4.12 -15.12 -18.88
C LYS A 115 3.21 -13.90 -19.02
N ILE A 116 1.91 -14.05 -18.82
CA ILE A 116 0.94 -12.95 -18.93
C ILE A 116 1.28 -11.81 -17.97
N LEU A 117 1.61 -12.13 -16.70
CA LEU A 117 1.99 -11.11 -15.71
C LEU A 117 3.25 -10.32 -16.09
N ARG A 118 4.16 -10.94 -16.84
CA ARG A 118 5.41 -10.30 -17.30
C ARG A 118 5.18 -9.41 -18.52
N GLU A 119 4.32 -9.85 -19.42
CA GLU A 119 4.03 -9.16 -20.69
C GLU A 119 3.03 -8.02 -20.51
N ASP A 120 2.08 -8.15 -19.57
CA ASP A 120 1.04 -7.15 -19.35
C ASP A 120 0.94 -6.70 -17.86
N PRO A 121 1.58 -5.57 -17.51
CA PRO A 121 1.50 -4.97 -16.17
C PRO A 121 0.10 -4.48 -15.75
N SER A 122 -0.89 -4.53 -16.65
CA SER A 122 -2.27 -4.19 -16.34
C SER A 122 -3.07 -5.38 -15.78
N ARG A 123 -2.52 -6.59 -15.87
CA ARG A 123 -3.12 -7.84 -15.39
C ARG A 123 -2.63 -8.19 -13.98
N GLY A 124 -3.44 -8.94 -13.26
CA GLY A 124 -3.14 -9.46 -11.93
C GLY A 124 -3.57 -10.91 -11.82
N LEU A 125 -2.90 -11.66 -10.95
CA LEU A 125 -3.26 -13.04 -10.63
C LEU A 125 -4.07 -13.05 -9.35
N TYR A 126 -5.32 -13.50 -9.47
CA TYR A 126 -6.28 -13.57 -8.38
C TYR A 126 -6.43 -15.02 -7.96
N PHE A 127 -6.56 -15.23 -6.66
CA PHE A 127 -6.67 -16.56 -6.07
C PHE A 127 -7.97 -16.66 -5.30
N ASP A 128 -8.87 -17.51 -5.78
CA ASP A 128 -10.17 -17.75 -5.18
C ASP A 128 -10.18 -19.12 -4.49
N TRP A 129 -10.85 -19.24 -3.34
CA TRP A 129 -10.90 -20.50 -2.59
C TRP A 129 -11.78 -21.53 -3.31
N GLY A 130 -11.19 -22.65 -3.71
CA GLY A 130 -11.91 -23.82 -4.23
C GLY A 130 -12.37 -24.71 -3.07
N PRO A 131 -13.69 -24.77 -2.77
CA PRO A 131 -14.19 -25.53 -1.62
C PRO A 131 -13.93 -27.04 -1.74
N ASP A 132 -14.02 -27.59 -2.96
CA ASP A 132 -13.86 -29.03 -3.20
C ASP A 132 -12.40 -29.47 -3.14
N THR A 133 -11.52 -28.65 -3.73
CA THR A 133 -10.07 -28.93 -3.77
C THR A 133 -9.36 -28.51 -2.48
N ARG A 134 -10.02 -27.68 -1.66
CA ARG A 134 -9.47 -27.02 -0.47
C ARG A 134 -8.15 -26.30 -0.76
N ARG A 135 -8.10 -25.65 -1.92
CA ARG A 135 -6.93 -24.93 -2.42
C ARG A 135 -7.38 -23.64 -3.07
N TYR A 136 -6.46 -22.68 -3.10
CA TYR A 136 -6.66 -21.49 -3.89
C TYR A 136 -6.41 -21.78 -5.37
N ILE A 137 -7.34 -21.33 -6.22
CA ILE A 137 -7.30 -21.50 -7.67
C ILE A 137 -6.96 -20.15 -8.29
N GLY A 138 -5.86 -20.10 -9.03
CA GLY A 138 -5.34 -18.90 -9.65
C GLY A 138 -6.01 -18.60 -11.00
N ASP A 139 -6.43 -17.36 -11.21
CA ASP A 139 -6.97 -16.85 -12.48
C ASP A 139 -6.43 -15.44 -12.80
N VAL A 140 -6.15 -15.17 -14.07
CA VAL A 140 -5.60 -13.88 -14.50
C VAL A 140 -6.75 -12.95 -14.88
N LYS A 141 -6.83 -11.84 -14.17
CA LYS A 141 -7.86 -10.81 -14.37
C LYS A 141 -7.19 -9.45 -14.58
N ASP A 142 -7.96 -8.45 -14.99
CA ASP A 142 -7.46 -7.08 -15.00
C ASP A 142 -7.17 -6.65 -13.55
N ALA A 143 -5.98 -6.08 -13.31
CA ALA A 143 -5.58 -5.62 -11.97
C ALA A 143 -6.37 -4.39 -11.50
N ARG A 144 -7.36 -3.94 -12.29
CA ARG A 144 -8.34 -2.92 -11.90
C ARG A 144 -9.57 -3.65 -11.37
N PRO A 145 -9.87 -3.59 -10.06
CA PRO A 145 -11.27 -3.69 -9.68
C PRO A 145 -12.00 -2.50 -10.32
N SER A 146 -12.99 -2.81 -11.15
CA SER A 146 -13.91 -1.84 -11.76
C SER A 146 -14.78 -1.23 -10.65
N VAL A 147 -14.32 -0.12 -10.08
CA VAL A 147 -15.16 0.80 -9.31
C VAL A 147 -14.82 2.19 -9.80
N GLU A 148 -15.86 2.92 -10.20
CA GLU A 148 -15.80 4.24 -10.82
C GLU A 148 -14.98 5.23 -9.98
N ARG A 149 -14.30 6.11 -10.71
CA ARG A 149 -13.28 7.02 -10.22
C ARG A 149 -13.97 8.31 -9.79
N THR A 150 -14.25 8.49 -8.50
CA THR A 150 -14.52 9.83 -7.96
C THR A 150 -13.19 10.40 -7.47
N GLU A 151 -12.70 11.43 -8.14
CA GLU A 151 -11.42 12.06 -7.83
C GLU A 151 -11.53 12.84 -6.50
N ASP A 152 -10.62 12.58 -5.56
CA ASP A 152 -10.49 13.34 -4.31
C ASP A 152 -9.59 14.57 -4.56
N PRO A 153 -10.12 15.81 -4.50
CA PRO A 153 -9.39 17.04 -4.85
C PRO A 153 -8.14 17.29 -4.00
N LEU A 154 -8.07 16.69 -2.80
CA LEU A 154 -7.04 17.00 -1.81
C LEU A 154 -5.68 16.38 -2.15
N LEU A 155 -5.67 15.22 -2.82
CA LEU A 155 -4.43 14.57 -3.28
C LEU A 155 -3.80 15.28 -4.49
N ALA A 156 -4.61 15.95 -5.32
CA ALA A 156 -4.13 16.78 -6.42
C ALA A 156 -3.43 18.06 -5.91
N MET A 157 -3.90 18.62 -4.78
CA MET A 157 -3.37 19.87 -4.23
C MET A 157 -1.98 19.71 -3.61
N MET A 158 -1.67 18.54 -3.05
CA MET A 158 -0.33 18.25 -2.49
C MET A 158 0.74 18.03 -3.57
N GLY A 159 0.36 17.68 -4.80
CA GLY A 159 1.28 17.60 -5.94
C GLY A 159 1.69 18.96 -6.49
N ALA A 160 0.85 19.99 -6.33
CA ALA A 160 1.09 21.34 -6.85
C ALA A 160 2.04 22.18 -5.97
N ILE A 161 2.10 21.91 -4.67
CA ILE A 161 2.95 22.69 -3.73
C ILE A 161 4.45 22.38 -3.92
N ALA A 162 4.79 21.20 -4.45
CA ALA A 162 6.19 20.80 -4.71
C ALA A 162 6.80 21.43 -5.97
N ALA A 163 6.04 22.21 -6.76
CA ALA A 163 6.45 22.75 -8.06
C ALA A 163 6.54 24.29 -8.11
N LEU A 164 6.67 24.97 -6.96
CA LEU A 164 7.01 26.39 -6.96
C LEU A 164 8.52 26.57 -7.21
N PRO A 165 8.94 27.33 -8.24
CA PRO A 165 10.35 27.67 -8.41
C PRO A 165 10.83 28.55 -7.24
N PRO A 166 12.12 28.44 -6.83
CA PRO A 166 12.65 29.26 -5.75
C PRO A 166 12.55 30.75 -6.09
N ALA A 167 12.15 31.55 -5.10
CA ALA A 167 12.05 33.00 -5.22
C ALA A 167 13.41 33.61 -5.63
N PRO A 168 13.42 34.64 -6.50
CA PRO A 168 14.67 35.28 -6.92
C PRO A 168 15.33 36.02 -5.75
N PRO A 169 16.67 36.12 -5.72
CA PRO A 169 17.39 36.79 -4.65
C PRO A 169 17.07 38.30 -4.62
N HIS A 170 16.84 38.83 -3.42
CA HIS A 170 16.63 40.24 -3.17
C HIS A 170 17.85 41.06 -3.64
N GLY A 171 17.65 41.92 -4.64
CA GLY A 171 18.62 42.96 -5.03
C GLY A 171 18.66 44.11 -4.00
N PRO A 172 19.76 44.88 -3.94
CA PRO A 172 20.00 45.82 -2.86
C PRO A 172 19.10 47.05 -2.95
N GLY A 173 18.77 47.60 -1.77
CA GLY A 173 17.82 48.68 -1.56
C GLY A 173 18.09 49.95 -2.36
N ARG A 174 16.99 50.61 -2.75
CA ARG A 174 16.98 52.00 -3.18
C ARG A 174 16.21 52.84 -2.16
N GLU A 175 17.02 53.58 -1.42
CA GLU A 175 16.82 54.92 -0.85
C GLU A 175 15.52 55.63 -1.28
N LEU A 176 14.65 55.90 -0.31
CA LEU A 176 13.51 56.80 -0.44
C LEU A 176 13.99 58.23 -0.11
N ALA A 177 14.12 59.06 -1.14
CA ALA A 177 14.25 60.51 -1.00
C ALA A 177 12.89 61.11 -0.63
N GLY A 178 12.91 62.08 0.30
CA GLY A 178 11.75 62.65 0.95
C GLY A 178 10.85 63.51 0.07
N ALA A 179 9.60 63.62 0.50
CA ALA A 179 8.70 64.70 0.11
C ALA A 179 8.03 65.23 1.38
N GLU A 180 8.21 66.54 1.53
CA GLU A 180 7.99 67.40 2.69
C GLU A 180 6.50 67.64 2.93
N ALA A 181 6.11 67.59 4.22
CA ALA A 181 4.80 67.99 4.68
C ALA A 181 4.82 69.50 4.98
N THR A 182 3.82 70.24 4.50
CA THR A 182 3.49 71.56 5.04
C THR A 182 2.06 71.56 5.59
N ASP A 183 1.98 72.07 6.81
CA ASP A 183 0.93 71.99 7.86
C ASP A 183 -0.20 73.05 7.64
N PRO A 184 -1.28 73.18 8.45
CA PRO A 184 -2.60 73.50 7.94
C PRO A 184 -3.11 74.86 8.49
N ARG A 185 -4.32 75.25 8.13
CA ARG A 185 -5.15 76.30 8.78
C ARG A 185 -4.58 77.73 8.82
N LYS A 186 -5.01 78.54 7.85
CA LYS A 186 -5.72 79.81 8.07
C LYS A 186 -6.46 80.21 6.81
#